data_AF-A0A1I1NFD4-F1
#
_entry.id   AF-A0A1I1NFD4-F1
#
_cell.length_a   1.000
_cell.length_b   1.000
_cell.length_c   1.000
_cell.angle_alpha   90.00
_cell.angle_beta   90.00
_cell.angle_gamma   90.00
#
_symmetry.space_group_name_H-M   'P 1'
#
loop_
_entity.id
_entity.type
_entity.pdbx_description
1 polymer ?
#
loop_
_entity_poly.entity_id
_entity_poly.type
_entity_poly.pdbx_seq_one_letter_code
_entity_poly.pdbx_strand_id
1 'polypeptide(L)'
;MNSTTDWISAISSALTMLVSGGVLWVAYYQIKQVKKQLKGLSENQKNSTLMTVLELESELNKRKENFDKANFELREYNLELENSKKKLSKELLEIYRDKIDVSKENYLNSLDRLSYCILHDYLSDRDWRTEYRDTIFDAVDSYNENFGVSSRYRNTIKIYDKWKSE
;
A
#
# COMPACT_ATOMS: atom_id res chain seq x y z
N MET A 1 1.42 39.27 65.89
CA MET A 1 1.97 37.97 65.45
C MET A 1 0.84 36.95 65.54
N ASN A 2 0.17 36.66 64.44
CA ASN A 2 -0.97 35.75 64.41
C ASN A 2 -0.49 34.32 64.19
N SER A 3 0.05 33.70 65.26
CA SER A 3 0.47 32.29 65.26
C SER A 3 -0.63 31.37 64.71
N THR A 4 -1.90 31.62 65.06
CA THR A 4 -3.06 30.84 64.61
C THR A 4 -3.31 30.87 63.10
N THR A 5 -3.02 31.97 62.40
CA THR A 5 -3.20 32.02 60.94
C THR A 5 -2.08 31.29 60.20
N ASP A 6 -0.88 31.23 60.77
CA ASP A 6 0.29 30.60 60.16
C ASP A 6 0.17 29.06 60.17
N TRP A 7 -0.31 28.47 61.27
CA TRP A 7 -0.56 27.02 61.35
C TRP A 7 -1.69 26.56 60.42
N ILE A 8 -2.75 27.36 60.27
CA ILE A 8 -3.86 27.05 59.35
C ILE A 8 -3.38 27.12 57.89
N SER A 9 -2.56 28.11 57.54
CA SER A 9 -1.95 28.23 56.21
C SER A 9 -0.99 27.08 55.91
N ALA A 10 -0.20 26.63 56.90
CA ALA A 10 0.69 25.48 56.77
C ALA A 10 -0.05 24.16 56.54
N ILE A 11 -1.17 23.93 57.24
CA ILE A 11 -2.01 22.73 57.04
C ILE A 11 -2.69 22.76 55.67
N SER A 12 -3.21 23.92 55.25
CA SER A 12 -3.84 24.09 53.94
C SER A 12 -2.87 23.83 52.79
N SER A 13 -1.64 24.36 52.87
CA SER A 13 -0.61 24.16 51.85
C SER A 13 -0.11 22.70 51.82
N ALA A 14 0.02 22.04 52.97
CA ALA A 14 0.32 20.60 53.04
C ALA A 14 -0.77 19.75 52.37
N LEU A 15 -2.05 20.08 52.57
CA LEU A 15 -3.16 19.38 51.94
C LEU A 15 -3.16 19.55 50.41
N THR A 16 -2.93 20.77 49.92
CA THR A 16 -2.83 21.06 48.49
C THR A 16 -1.63 20.36 47.84
N MET A 17 -0.51 20.24 48.56
CA MET A 17 0.67 19.51 48.10
C MET A 17 0.39 18.00 47.96
N LEU A 18 -0.33 17.39 48.89
CA LEU A 18 -0.74 15.98 48.79
C LEU A 18 -1.72 15.74 47.63
N VAL A 19 -2.72 16.62 47.46
CA VAL A 19 -3.65 16.55 46.33
C VAL A 19 -2.90 16.70 45.01
N SER A 20 -2.00 17.68 44.90
CA SER A 20 -1.19 17.90 43.70
C SER A 20 -0.25 16.72 43.40
N GLY A 21 0.35 16.12 44.43
CA GLY A 21 1.14 14.90 44.30
C GLY A 21 0.32 13.71 43.79
N GLY A 22 -0.90 13.54 44.31
CA GLY A 22 -1.85 12.53 43.83
C GLY A 22 -2.24 12.73 42.37
N VAL A 23 -2.50 13.98 41.95
CA VAL A 23 -2.79 14.31 40.54
C VAL A 23 -1.60 14.00 39.63
N LEU A 24 -0.38 14.36 40.03
CA LEU A 24 0.84 14.06 39.28
C LEU A 24 1.09 12.55 39.15
N TRP A 25 0.82 11.80 40.22
CA TRP A 25 0.92 10.34 40.20
C TRP A 25 -0.07 9.74 39.19
N VAL A 26 -1.35 10.15 39.25
CA VAL A 26 -2.38 9.68 38.31
C VAL A 26 -2.00 10.04 36.87
N ALA A 27 -1.54 11.28 36.62
CA ALA A 27 -1.09 11.72 35.31
C ALA A 27 0.11 10.89 34.79
N TYR A 28 1.06 10.54 35.66
CA TYR A 28 2.18 9.66 35.30
C TYR A 28 1.71 8.27 34.85
N TYR A 29 0.75 7.68 35.58
CA TYR A 29 0.16 6.39 35.20
C TYR A 29 -0.62 6.48 33.88
N GLN A 30 -1.37 7.57 33.66
CA GLN A 30 -2.08 7.80 32.39
C GLN A 30 -1.09 7.90 31.22
N ILE A 31 0.00 8.66 31.35
CA ILE A 31 1.03 8.77 30.30
C ILE A 31 1.68 7.40 30.02
N LYS A 32 1.95 6.61 31.06
CA LYS A 32 2.50 5.25 30.90
C LYS A 32 1.53 4.32 30.17
N GLN A 33 0.23 4.41 30.48
CA GLN A 33 -0.81 3.65 29.80
C GLN A 33 -0.96 4.07 28.33
N VAL A 34 -0.96 5.37 28.04
CA VAL A 34 -0.99 5.92 26.68
C VAL A 34 0.21 5.44 25.88
N LYS A 35 1.43 5.47 26.44
CA LYS A 35 2.63 4.93 25.78
C LYS A 35 2.48 3.44 25.44
N LYS A 36 1.90 2.64 26.34
CA LYS A 36 1.65 1.20 26.11
C LYS A 36 0.61 1.00 25.00
N GLN A 37 -0.46 1.78 24.99
CA GLN A 37 -1.48 1.75 23.95
C GLN A 37 -0.93 2.16 22.57
N LEU A 38 -0.15 3.24 22.51
CA LEU A 38 0.52 3.68 21.28
C LEU A 38 1.46 2.61 20.72
N LYS A 39 2.20 1.92 21.58
CA LYS A 39 3.05 0.80 21.15
C LYS A 39 2.22 -0.34 20.56
N GLY A 40 1.15 -0.76 21.24
CA GLY A 40 0.25 -1.80 20.73
C GLY A 40 -0.47 -1.42 19.44
N LEU A 41 -0.91 -0.16 19.31
CA LEU A 41 -1.50 0.37 18.08
C LEU A 41 -0.50 0.38 16.94
N SER A 42 0.75 0.79 17.19
CA SER A 42 1.81 0.79 16.18
C SER A 42 2.13 -0.62 15.68
N GLU A 43 2.22 -1.60 16.59
CA GLU A 43 2.44 -3.00 16.23
C GLU A 43 1.25 -3.58 15.44
N ASN A 44 0.01 -3.31 15.87
CA ASN A 44 -1.19 -3.74 15.16
C ASN A 44 -1.31 -3.10 13.77
N GLN A 45 -0.97 -1.81 13.65
CA GLN A 45 -0.94 -1.11 12.37
C GLN A 45 0.06 -1.75 11.42
N LYS A 46 1.28 -2.05 11.87
CA LYS A 46 2.28 -2.76 11.05
C LYS A 46 1.77 -4.11 10.55
N ASN A 47 1.17 -4.90 11.44
CA ASN A 47 0.61 -6.21 11.06
C ASN A 47 -0.54 -6.06 10.06
N SER A 48 -1.42 -5.07 10.25
CA SER A 48 -2.52 -4.77 9.33
C SER A 48 -1.99 -4.35 7.96
N THR A 49 -1.01 -3.44 7.92
CA THR A 49 -0.37 -2.99 6.68
C THR A 49 0.28 -4.17 5.96
N LEU A 50 1.00 -5.03 6.67
CA LEU A 50 1.62 -6.22 6.08
C LEU A 50 0.57 -7.14 5.45
N MET A 51 -0.53 -7.42 6.16
CA MET A 51 -1.61 -8.25 5.62
C MET A 51 -2.21 -7.64 4.35
N THR A 52 -2.51 -6.34 4.37
CA THR A 52 -3.03 -5.63 3.20
C THR A 52 -2.07 -5.71 2.02
N VAL A 53 -0.76 -5.62 2.23
CA VAL A 53 0.20 -5.75 1.13
C VAL A 53 0.27 -7.18 0.60
N LEU A 54 0.29 -8.19 1.47
CA LEU A 54 0.28 -9.58 1.02
C LEU A 54 -0.98 -9.91 0.20
N GLU A 55 -2.12 -9.35 0.58
CA GLU A 55 -3.36 -9.44 -0.20
C GLU A 55 -3.22 -8.74 -1.55
N LEU A 56 -2.75 -7.48 -1.58
CA LEU A 56 -2.51 -6.75 -2.82
C LEU A 56 -1.55 -7.46 -3.76
N GLU A 57 -0.45 -7.99 -3.21
CA GLU A 57 0.58 -8.72 -3.96
C GLU A 57 0.03 -10.03 -4.50
N SER A 58 -0.69 -10.81 -3.68
CA SER A 58 -1.37 -12.02 -4.11
C SER A 58 -2.33 -11.74 -5.26
N GLU A 59 -3.13 -10.68 -5.17
CA GLU A 59 -4.03 -10.31 -6.24
C GLU A 59 -3.30 -9.78 -7.50
N LEU A 60 -2.19 -9.05 -7.33
CA LEU A 60 -1.37 -8.56 -8.45
C LEU A 60 -0.73 -9.74 -9.19
N ASN A 61 -0.13 -10.67 -8.45
CA ASN A 61 0.47 -11.89 -8.99
C ASN A 61 -0.57 -12.74 -9.71
N LYS A 62 -1.77 -12.91 -9.16
CA LYS A 62 -2.87 -13.61 -9.83
C LYS A 62 -3.29 -12.95 -11.14
N ARG A 63 -3.36 -11.62 -11.18
CA ARG A 63 -3.71 -10.88 -12.40
C ARG A 63 -2.60 -10.96 -13.44
N LYS A 64 -1.33 -10.89 -13.01
CA LYS A 64 -0.16 -11.07 -13.86
C LYS A 64 -0.12 -12.48 -14.46
N GLU A 65 -0.34 -13.50 -13.63
CA GLU A 65 -0.43 -14.90 -14.06
C GLU A 65 -1.53 -15.09 -15.12
N ASN A 66 -2.72 -14.52 -14.89
CA ASN A 66 -3.83 -14.61 -15.87
C ASN A 66 -3.48 -13.94 -17.21
N PHE A 67 -2.82 -12.79 -17.15
CA PHE A 67 -2.36 -12.09 -18.34
C PHE A 67 -1.28 -12.87 -19.09
N ASP A 68 -0.32 -13.45 -18.38
CA ASP A 68 0.73 -14.28 -18.98
C ASP A 68 0.15 -15.56 -19.58
N LYS A 69 -0.79 -16.22 -18.89
CA LYS A 69 -1.53 -17.38 -19.44
C LYS A 69 -2.25 -17.03 -20.74
N ALA A 70 -2.95 -15.91 -20.80
CA ALA A 70 -3.60 -15.47 -22.04
C ALA A 70 -2.59 -15.28 -23.19
N ASN A 71 -1.42 -14.71 -22.90
CA ASN A 71 -0.33 -14.57 -23.88
C ASN A 71 0.30 -15.92 -24.27
N PHE A 72 0.39 -16.89 -23.36
CA PHE A 72 0.87 -18.23 -23.66
C PHE A 72 -0.12 -18.99 -24.54
N GLU A 73 -1.41 -18.97 -24.22
CA GLU A 73 -2.45 -19.64 -25.00
C GLU A 73 -2.50 -19.13 -26.46
N LEU A 74 -2.34 -17.82 -26.68
CA LEU A 74 -2.27 -17.27 -28.04
C LEU A 74 -1.02 -17.76 -28.80
N ARG A 75 0.13 -17.90 -28.12
CA ARG A 75 1.35 -18.43 -28.73
C ARG A 75 1.23 -19.91 -29.05
N GLU A 76 0.65 -20.69 -28.14
CA GLU A 76 0.36 -22.11 -28.37
C GLU A 76 -0.58 -22.29 -29.56
N TYR A 77 -1.65 -21.49 -29.64
CA TYR A 77 -2.57 -21.52 -30.78
C TYR A 77 -1.86 -21.22 -32.11
N ASN A 78 -0.95 -20.24 -32.13
CA ASN A 78 -0.17 -19.93 -33.33
C ASN A 78 0.77 -21.10 -33.73
N LEU A 79 1.43 -21.74 -32.77
CA LEU A 79 2.27 -22.91 -33.03
C LEU A 79 1.46 -24.11 -33.53
N GLU A 80 0.26 -24.32 -32.99
CA GLU A 80 -0.65 -25.36 -33.47
C GLU A 80 -1.10 -25.13 -34.91
N LEU A 81 -1.38 -23.87 -35.29
CA LEU A 81 -1.72 -23.52 -36.66
C LEU A 81 -0.59 -23.82 -37.63
N GLU A 82 0.65 -23.46 -37.26
CA GLU A 82 1.85 -23.75 -38.07
C GLU A 82 2.06 -25.26 -38.24
N ASN A 83 1.93 -26.03 -37.17
CA ASN A 83 2.16 -27.48 -37.19
C ASN A 83 1.04 -28.26 -37.89
N SER A 84 -0.22 -27.82 -37.77
CA SER A 84 -1.38 -28.55 -38.27
C SER A 84 -1.86 -28.12 -39.66
N LYS A 85 -1.25 -27.07 -40.27
CA LYS A 85 -1.71 -26.42 -41.51
C LYS A 85 -3.19 -26.04 -41.50
N LYS A 86 -3.79 -25.88 -40.30
CA LYS A 86 -5.18 -25.44 -40.16
C LYS A 86 -5.32 -23.99 -40.59
N LYS A 87 -6.49 -23.65 -41.12
CA LYS A 87 -6.81 -22.27 -41.48
C LYS A 87 -7.00 -21.44 -40.20
N LEU A 88 -6.35 -20.27 -40.15
CA LEU A 88 -6.51 -19.30 -39.08
C LEU A 88 -8.00 -18.98 -38.85
N SER A 89 -8.49 -19.22 -37.64
CA SER A 89 -9.83 -18.79 -37.24
C SER A 89 -9.75 -17.34 -36.77
N LYS A 90 -10.31 -16.42 -37.54
CA LYS A 90 -10.33 -14.98 -37.18
C LYS A 90 -11.12 -14.74 -35.89
N GLU A 91 -12.25 -15.41 -35.73
CA GLU A 91 -13.11 -15.29 -34.54
C GLU A 91 -12.38 -15.75 -33.27
N LEU A 92 -11.63 -16.86 -33.35
CA LEU A 92 -10.86 -17.34 -32.20
C LEU A 92 -9.70 -16.40 -31.86
N LEU A 93 -9.06 -15.81 -32.87
CA LEU A 93 -8.00 -14.82 -32.67
C LEU A 93 -8.53 -13.52 -32.04
N GLU A 94 -9.74 -13.09 -32.39
CA GLU A 94 -10.42 -11.97 -31.72
C GLU A 94 -10.69 -12.29 -30.24
N ILE A 95 -11.21 -13.49 -29.93
CA ILE A 95 -11.42 -13.93 -28.54
C ILE A 95 -10.13 -13.89 -27.72
N TYR A 96 -9.01 -14.37 -28.28
CA TYR A 96 -7.72 -14.32 -27.58
C TYR A 96 -7.23 -12.88 -27.37
N ARG A 97 -7.41 -12.00 -28.35
CA ARG A 97 -7.06 -10.58 -28.23
C ARG A 97 -7.87 -9.92 -27.12
N ASP A 98 -9.19 -10.10 -27.10
CA ASP A 98 -10.06 -9.56 -26.07
C ASP A 98 -9.64 -10.06 -24.67
N LYS A 99 -9.33 -11.36 -24.55
CA LYS A 99 -8.85 -11.95 -23.28
C LYS A 99 -7.53 -11.33 -22.82
N ILE A 100 -6.58 -11.12 -23.74
CA ILE A 100 -5.29 -10.50 -23.46
C ILE A 100 -5.49 -9.04 -23.03
N ASP A 101 -6.30 -8.28 -23.75
CA ASP A 101 -6.54 -6.86 -23.46
C ASP A 101 -7.23 -6.66 -22.11
N VAL A 102 -8.25 -7.46 -21.81
CA VAL A 102 -8.93 -7.42 -20.51
C VAL A 102 -7.99 -7.83 -19.37
N SER A 103 -7.15 -8.86 -19.59
CA SER A 103 -6.20 -9.30 -18.55
C SER A 103 -5.08 -8.27 -18.32
N LYS A 104 -4.59 -7.64 -19.40
CA LYS A 104 -3.63 -6.53 -19.35
C LYS A 104 -4.22 -5.37 -18.57
N GLU A 105 -5.43 -4.93 -18.92
CA GLU A 105 -6.11 -3.85 -18.23
C GLU A 105 -6.27 -4.12 -16.73
N ASN A 106 -6.67 -5.34 -16.36
CA ASN A 106 -6.80 -5.73 -14.96
C ASN A 106 -5.47 -5.69 -14.21
N TYR A 107 -4.39 -6.17 -14.83
CA TYR A 107 -3.05 -6.09 -14.25
C TYR A 107 -2.60 -4.64 -14.03
N LEU A 108 -2.72 -3.79 -15.05
CA LEU A 108 -2.33 -2.37 -14.98
C LEU A 108 -3.18 -1.58 -13.97
N ASN A 109 -4.48 -1.89 -13.86
CA ASN A 109 -5.36 -1.29 -12.85
C ASN A 109 -4.90 -1.63 -11.41
N SER A 110 -4.40 -2.85 -11.19
CA SER A 110 -3.90 -3.24 -9.87
C SER A 110 -2.56 -2.59 -9.55
N LEU A 111 -1.69 -2.43 -10.55
CA LEU A 111 -0.45 -1.69 -10.40
C LEU A 111 -0.71 -0.21 -10.08
N ASP A 112 -1.74 0.39 -10.68
CA ASP A 112 -2.14 1.77 -10.39
C ASP A 112 -2.72 1.93 -8.97
N ARG A 113 -3.48 0.94 -8.48
CA ARG A 113 -3.94 0.91 -7.09
C ARG A 113 -2.79 0.77 -6.09
N LEU A 114 -1.80 -0.10 -6.38
CA LEU A 114 -0.58 -0.19 -5.57
C LEU A 114 0.15 1.16 -5.54
N SER A 115 0.31 1.78 -6.71
CA SER A 115 0.93 3.10 -6.85
C SER A 115 0.17 4.18 -6.06
N TYR A 116 -1.16 4.14 -6.07
CA TYR A 116 -2.00 5.02 -5.24
C TYR A 116 -1.71 4.84 -3.74
N CYS A 117 -1.61 3.59 -3.27
CA CYS A 117 -1.33 3.29 -1.88
C CYS A 117 0.05 3.82 -1.43
N ILE A 118 1.05 3.77 -2.31
CA ILE A 118 2.38 4.32 -2.06
C ILE A 118 2.36 5.86 -2.06
N LEU A 119 1.71 6.49 -3.05
CA LEU A 119 1.66 7.95 -3.16
C LEU A 119 0.99 8.65 -1.97
N HIS A 120 0.08 7.96 -1.30
CA HIS A 120 -0.72 8.51 -0.20
C HIS A 120 -0.26 8.01 1.17
N ASP A 121 0.97 7.50 1.28
CA ASP A 121 1.61 7.04 2.52
C ASP A 121 0.83 5.93 3.28
N TYR A 122 -0.10 5.24 2.62
CA TYR A 122 -0.65 3.99 3.17
C TYR A 122 0.43 2.91 3.23
N LEU A 123 1.36 2.96 2.26
CA LEU A 123 2.55 2.15 2.15
C LEU A 123 3.77 3.09 2.14
N SER A 124 4.77 2.77 2.96
CA SER A 124 6.03 3.51 3.05
C SER A 124 6.78 3.51 1.70
N ASP A 125 6.88 4.67 1.05
CA ASP A 125 7.59 4.81 -0.23
C ASP A 125 9.03 4.26 -0.16
N ARG A 126 9.76 4.53 0.92
CA ARG A 126 11.13 4.02 1.11
C ARG A 126 11.21 2.50 1.07
N ASP A 127 10.32 1.83 1.79
CA ASP A 127 10.39 0.38 1.95
C ASP A 127 9.87 -0.32 0.68
N TRP A 128 8.85 0.23 0.02
CA TRP A 128 8.18 -0.39 -1.12
C TRP A 128 8.76 0.02 -2.48
N ARG A 129 9.52 1.12 -2.56
CA ARG A 129 10.27 1.48 -3.77
C ARG A 129 11.25 0.39 -4.15
N THR A 130 12.01 -0.16 -3.21
CA THR A 130 12.99 -1.22 -3.50
C THR A 130 12.34 -2.47 -4.08
N GLU A 131 11.16 -2.84 -3.58
CA GLU A 131 10.45 -4.06 -3.99
C GLU A 131 9.73 -3.90 -5.34
N TYR A 132 9.14 -2.73 -5.61
CA TYR A 132 8.24 -2.55 -6.76
C TYR A 132 8.78 -1.65 -7.87
N ARG A 133 9.93 -0.99 -7.69
CA ARG A 133 10.50 -0.09 -8.70
C ARG A 133 10.65 -0.77 -10.04
N ASP A 134 11.33 -1.92 -10.07
CA ASP A 134 11.60 -2.63 -11.32
C ASP A 134 10.30 -3.13 -11.96
N THR A 135 9.35 -3.62 -11.16
CA THR A 135 8.03 -4.04 -11.66
C THR A 135 7.26 -2.88 -12.31
N ILE A 136 7.28 -1.70 -11.70
CA ILE A 136 6.61 -0.52 -12.26
C ILE A 136 7.33 -0.02 -13.52
N PHE A 137 8.66 0.01 -13.51
CA PHE A 137 9.46 0.44 -14.65
C PHE A 137 9.25 -0.50 -15.84
N ASP A 138 9.36 -1.81 -15.62
CA ASP A 138 9.13 -2.82 -16.65
C ASP A 138 7.72 -2.72 -17.22
N ALA A 139 6.70 -2.50 -16.39
CA ALA A 139 5.32 -2.33 -16.86
C ALA A 139 5.15 -1.06 -17.71
N VAL A 140 5.72 0.07 -17.28
CA VAL A 140 5.64 1.33 -18.03
C VAL A 140 6.40 1.24 -19.35
N ASP A 141 7.60 0.66 -19.35
CA ASP A 141 8.42 0.54 -20.53
C ASP A 141 7.84 -0.49 -21.52
N SER A 142 7.32 -1.62 -21.03
CA SER A 142 6.72 -2.68 -21.86
C SER A 142 5.37 -2.28 -22.47
N TYR A 143 4.60 -1.43 -21.77
CA TYR A 143 3.24 -1.03 -22.18
C TYR A 143 3.12 0.49 -22.33
N ASN A 144 4.17 1.15 -22.84
CA ASN A 144 4.27 2.61 -22.94
C ASN A 144 3.05 3.27 -23.61
N GLU A 145 2.48 2.60 -24.63
CA GLU A 145 1.23 3.00 -25.29
C GLU A 145 0.06 3.25 -24.33
N ASN A 146 0.02 2.55 -23.18
CA ASN A 146 -1.00 2.68 -22.16
C ASN A 146 -0.72 3.81 -21.16
N PHE A 147 0.48 4.40 -21.16
CA PHE A 147 0.94 5.39 -20.18
C PHE A 147 1.15 6.81 -20.77
N GLY A 148 0.50 7.10 -21.90
CA GLY A 148 0.51 8.44 -22.49
C GLY A 148 -0.22 9.53 -21.67
N VAL A 149 -0.25 10.75 -22.21
CA VAL A 149 -0.79 11.96 -21.55
C VAL A 149 -2.25 11.81 -21.06
N SER A 150 -3.08 11.05 -21.78
CA SER A 150 -4.47 10.79 -21.44
C SER A 150 -4.68 9.47 -20.68
N SER A 151 -3.61 8.88 -20.13
CA SER A 151 -3.71 7.60 -19.45
C SER A 151 -4.64 7.66 -18.23
N ARG A 152 -5.35 6.55 -18.01
CA ARG A 152 -6.10 6.28 -16.78
C ARG A 152 -5.21 5.84 -15.62
N TYR A 153 -4.00 5.36 -15.90
CA TYR A 153 -3.04 4.85 -14.91
C TYR A 153 -2.16 5.98 -14.35
N ARG A 154 -2.81 7.03 -13.84
CA ARG A 154 -2.15 8.28 -13.44
C ARG A 154 -1.25 8.12 -12.22
N ASN A 155 -1.57 7.20 -11.31
CA ASN A 155 -0.80 6.99 -10.11
C ASN A 155 0.50 6.25 -10.44
N THR A 156 0.43 5.25 -11.32
CA THR A 156 1.63 4.56 -11.83
C THR A 156 2.59 5.53 -12.51
N ILE A 157 2.09 6.42 -13.37
CA ILE A 157 2.92 7.43 -14.04
C ILE A 157 3.61 8.34 -13.01
N LYS A 158 2.86 8.85 -12.04
CA LYS A 158 3.42 9.72 -10.99
C LYS A 158 4.50 9.02 -10.17
N ILE A 159 4.29 7.75 -9.80
CA ILE A 159 5.29 6.95 -9.08
C ILE A 159 6.52 6.71 -9.94
N TYR A 160 6.33 6.33 -11.20
CA TYR A 160 7.41 6.12 -12.15
C TYR A 160 8.26 7.39 -12.29
N ASP A 161 7.63 8.54 -12.55
CA ASP A 161 8.32 9.82 -12.70
C ASP A 161 9.06 10.23 -11.42
N LYS A 162 8.41 10.08 -10.25
CA LYS A 162 9.01 10.33 -8.94
C LYS A 162 10.27 9.50 -8.76
N TRP A 163 10.17 8.18 -8.90
CA TRP A 163 11.29 7.25 -8.68
C TRP A 163 12.35 7.25 -9.78
N LYS A 164 12.07 7.87 -10.92
CA LYS A 164 13.04 8.12 -11.99
C LYS A 164 13.87 9.38 -11.74
N SER A 165 13.27 10.37 -11.07
CA SER A 165 13.93 11.64 -10.75
C SER A 165 14.84 11.59 -9.51
N GLU A 166 14.64 10.59 -8.65
CA GLU A 166 15.39 10.34 -7.41
C GLU A 166 16.49 9.30 -7.61
#